data_AF-A0A9E1YVU3-F1
#
_entry.id   AF-A0A9E1YVU3-F1
#
_cell.length_a   1.000
_cell.length_b   1.000
_cell.length_c   1.000
_cell.angle_alpha   90.00
_cell.angle_beta   90.00
_cell.angle_gamma   90.00
#
_symmetry.space_group_name_H-M   'P 1'
#
loop_
_entity.id
_entity.type
_entity.pdbx_description
1 polymer ?
#
loop_
_entity_poly.entity_id
_entity_poly.type
_entity_poly.pdbx_seq_one_letter_code
_entity_poly.pdbx_strand_id
1 'polypeptide(L)'
;AGNLRQRAWRAEQALRSAKLFWFSQAGQDKYLDEHVFAGRRNGFFVDVGGYDGITGSNTASFELFRGWDGILVEPVPNFFELARQYRNCRCL
;
A
#
# COMPACT_ATOMS: atom_id res chain seq x y z
N ALA A 1 34.87 1.66 -1.90
CA ALA A 1 33.61 0.91 -1.96
C ALA A 1 32.97 0.89 -0.57
N GLY A 2 31.87 1.62 -0.36
CA GLY A 2 31.25 1.74 0.97
C GLY A 2 29.94 2.53 1.03
N ASN A 3 29.55 3.18 -0.07
CA ASN A 3 28.43 4.13 -0.08
C ASN A 3 27.07 3.51 -0.42
N LEU A 4 27.03 2.30 -1.00
CA LEU A 4 25.77 1.67 -1.43
C LEU A 4 24.99 1.06 -0.25
N ARG A 5 25.67 0.28 0.61
CA ARG A 5 25.03 -0.28 1.82
C ARG A 5 24.56 0.79 2.79
N GLN A 6 25.31 1.89 2.91
CA GLN A 6 24.95 2.99 3.80
C GLN A 6 23.74 3.79 3.28
N ARG A 7 23.63 3.98 1.95
CA ARG A 7 22.47 4.62 1.33
C ARG A 7 21.23 3.71 1.36
N ALA A 8 21.40 2.41 1.14
CA ALA A 8 20.34 1.43 1.30
C ALA A 8 19.82 1.40 2.74
N TRP A 9 20.70 1.33 3.73
CA TRP A 9 20.32 1.37 5.14
C TRP A 9 19.60 2.67 5.52
N ARG A 10 20.02 3.83 4.98
CA ARG A 10 19.33 5.11 5.20
C ARG A 10 17.96 5.17 4.52
N ALA A 11 17.82 4.61 3.31
CA ALA A 11 16.53 4.49 2.64
C ALA A 11 15.61 3.52 3.40
N GLU A 12 16.13 2.38 3.85
CA GLU A 12 15.42 1.42 4.70
C GLU A 12 15.02 2.03 6.05
N GLN A 13 15.88 2.84 6.67
CA GLN A 13 15.57 3.58 7.89
C GLN A 13 14.50 4.64 7.64
N ALA A 14 14.59 5.41 6.54
CA ALA A 14 13.58 6.40 6.14
C ALA A 14 12.24 5.74 5.78
N LEU A 15 12.25 4.54 5.21
CA LEU A 15 11.07 3.70 4.97
C LEU A 15 10.53 3.08 6.27
N ARG A 16 11.41 2.66 7.18
CA ARG A 16 11.03 2.16 8.53
C ARG A 16 10.49 3.27 9.43
N SER A 17 10.90 4.51 9.20
CA SER A 17 10.39 5.71 9.86
C SER A 17 9.37 6.47 8.99
N ALA A 18 8.98 5.90 7.84
CA ALA A 18 7.86 6.42 7.07
C ALA A 18 6.62 6.30 7.94
N LYS A 19 6.16 7.46 8.40
CA LYS A 19 4.91 7.64 9.11
C LYS A 19 3.84 6.80 8.40
N LEU A 20 3.14 5.92 9.13
CA LEU A 20 2.00 5.21 8.55
C LEU A 20 1.04 6.26 7.99
N PHE A 21 0.79 6.19 6.69
CA PHE A 21 -0.21 7.00 6.01
C PHE A 21 -1.46 6.16 5.81
N TRP A 22 -2.60 6.76 6.09
CA TRP A 22 -3.92 6.17 5.90
C TRP A 22 -4.57 6.81 4.69
N PHE A 23 -5.12 5.98 3.82
CA PHE A 23 -5.64 6.41 2.51
C PHE A 23 -7.15 6.32 2.42
N SER A 24 -7.77 5.50 3.29
CA SER A 24 -9.21 5.29 3.27
C SER A 24 -9.99 6.57 3.58
N GLN A 25 -11.16 6.70 2.97
CA GLN A 25 -11.97 7.92 3.05
C GLN A 25 -12.38 8.30 4.49
N ALA A 26 -12.57 7.32 5.36
CA ALA A 26 -13.07 7.50 6.73
C ALA A 26 -12.21 6.76 7.78
N GLY A 27 -10.96 6.40 7.45
CA GLY A 27 -10.04 5.74 8.37
C GLY A 27 -10.30 4.24 8.57
N GLN A 28 -11.01 3.59 7.64
CA GLN A 28 -11.24 2.15 7.64
C GLN A 28 -9.92 1.36 7.64
N ASP A 29 -8.94 1.76 6.83
CA ASP A 29 -7.64 1.08 6.77
C ASP A 29 -6.88 1.16 8.09
N LYS A 30 -6.91 2.31 8.76
CA LYS A 30 -6.41 2.47 10.13
C LYS A 30 -7.14 1.55 11.11
N TYR A 31 -8.46 1.54 11.10
CA TYR A 31 -9.26 0.72 12.00
C TYR A 31 -8.95 -0.78 11.83
N LEU A 32 -8.88 -1.24 10.58
CA LEU A 32 -8.54 -2.61 10.25
C LEU A 32 -7.13 -2.95 10.75
N ASP A 33 -6.15 -2.07 10.54
CA ASP A 33 -4.78 -2.30 10.98
C ASP A 33 -4.65 -2.35 12.51
N GLU A 34 -5.28 -1.42 13.23
CA GLU A 34 -5.13 -1.28 14.68
C GLU A 34 -5.97 -2.31 15.46
N HIS A 35 -7.18 -2.62 14.98
CA HIS A 35 -8.17 -3.37 15.78
C HIS A 35 -8.50 -4.76 15.24
N VAL A 36 -8.36 -5.00 13.93
CA VAL A 36 -8.74 -6.29 13.32
C VAL A 36 -7.51 -7.13 13.03
N PHE A 37 -6.51 -6.55 12.38
CA PHE A 37 -5.29 -7.23 11.97
C PHE A 37 -4.13 -7.02 12.96
N ALA A 38 -4.27 -6.10 13.92
CA ALA A 38 -3.30 -5.82 14.98
C ALA A 38 -1.86 -5.68 14.44
N GLY A 39 -1.70 -4.90 13.36
CA GLY A 39 -0.41 -4.63 12.72
C GLY A 39 0.19 -5.81 11.94
N ARG A 40 -0.61 -6.83 11.58
CA ARG A 40 -0.18 -7.99 10.78
C ARG A 40 0.57 -7.55 9.54
N ARG A 41 1.70 -8.22 9.28
CA ARG A 41 2.53 -8.02 8.08
C ARG A 41 2.39 -9.18 7.11
N ASN A 42 2.74 -8.95 5.85
CA ASN A 42 2.83 -9.96 4.80
C ASN A 42 1.50 -10.73 4.60
N GLY A 43 0.36 -10.03 4.65
CA GLY A 43 -0.95 -10.59 4.31
C GLY A 43 -1.24 -10.52 2.82
N PHE A 44 -2.49 -10.85 2.44
CA PHE A 44 -2.97 -10.77 1.08
C PHE A 44 -4.33 -10.07 1.02
N PHE A 45 -4.54 -9.14 0.08
CA PHE A 45 -5.81 -8.45 -0.12
C PHE A 45 -6.38 -8.68 -1.53
N VAL A 46 -7.68 -8.47 -1.64
CA VAL A 46 -8.38 -8.28 -2.91
C VAL A 46 -9.15 -6.98 -2.79
N ASP A 47 -8.81 -6.00 -3.62
CA ASP A 47 -9.44 -4.68 -3.65
C ASP A 47 -10.29 -4.57 -4.92
N VAL A 48 -11.58 -4.29 -4.78
CA VAL A 48 -12.54 -4.26 -5.91
C VAL A 48 -13.10 -2.86 -6.03
N GLY A 49 -12.91 -2.23 -7.19
CA GLY A 49 -13.20 -0.81 -7.40
C GLY A 49 -12.07 0.07 -6.87
N GLY A 50 -10.84 -0.23 -7.30
CA GLY A 50 -9.63 0.43 -6.81
C GLY A 50 -9.45 1.89 -7.23
N TYR A 51 -10.28 2.41 -8.14
CA TYR A 51 -10.22 3.78 -8.65
C TYR A 51 -8.80 4.12 -9.14
N ASP A 52 -8.25 5.27 -8.77
CA ASP A 52 -6.88 5.69 -9.12
C ASP A 52 -5.77 4.92 -8.34
N GLY A 53 -6.15 3.93 -7.53
CA GLY A 53 -5.28 3.09 -6.72
C GLY A 53 -4.90 3.68 -5.36
N ILE A 54 -5.08 4.98 -5.13
CA ILE A 54 -4.57 5.65 -3.92
C ILE A 54 -5.70 6.37 -3.17
N THR A 55 -6.49 7.17 -3.86
CA THR A 55 -7.51 8.03 -3.25
C THR A 55 -8.62 7.16 -2.65
N GLY A 56 -8.79 7.22 -1.32
CA GLY A 56 -9.79 6.44 -0.62
C GLY A 56 -9.46 4.94 -0.49
N SER A 57 -8.26 4.49 -0.88
CA SER A 57 -7.91 3.06 -0.86
C SER A 57 -7.89 2.48 0.56
N ASN A 58 -8.55 1.33 0.73
CA ASN A 58 -8.49 0.58 1.97
C ASN A 58 -7.27 -0.36 2.05
N THR A 59 -6.57 -0.57 0.93
CA THR A 59 -5.50 -1.57 0.81
C THR A 59 -4.11 -0.97 0.62
N ALA A 60 -4.02 0.31 0.28
CA ALA A 60 -2.76 0.97 -0.01
C ALA A 60 -1.78 1.02 1.17
N SER A 61 -2.27 1.31 2.38
CA SER A 61 -1.44 1.32 3.58
C SER A 61 -0.91 -0.08 3.93
N PHE A 62 -1.69 -1.13 3.69
CA PHE A 62 -1.27 -2.52 3.92
C PHE A 62 -0.17 -2.95 2.96
N GLU A 63 -0.30 -2.62 1.67
CA GLU A 63 0.74 -2.91 0.68
C GLU A 63 2.04 -2.15 1.02
N LEU A 64 1.94 -0.83 1.17
CA LEU A 64 3.10 0.06 1.28
C LEU A 64 3.84 -0.08 2.61
N PHE A 65 3.13 -0.27 3.73
CA PHE A 65 3.72 -0.23 5.07
C PHE A 65 3.73 -1.57 5.80
N ARG A 66 2.76 -2.44 5.51
CA ARG A 66 2.67 -3.78 6.11
C ARG A 66 3.26 -4.88 5.23
N GLY A 67 3.64 -4.57 3.99
CA GLY A 67 4.23 -5.52 3.04
C GLY A 67 3.24 -6.59 2.58
N TRP A 68 1.95 -6.27 2.56
CA TRP A 68 0.94 -7.15 2.00
C TRP A 68 1.06 -7.17 0.47
N ASP A 69 0.73 -8.31 -0.13
CA ASP A 69 0.54 -8.43 -1.57
C ASP A 69 -0.97 -8.47 -1.89
N GLY A 70 -1.36 -8.40 -3.15
CA GLY A 70 -2.77 -8.48 -3.48
C GLY A 70 -3.12 -8.37 -4.95
N ILE A 71 -4.43 -8.28 -5.16
CA ILE A 71 -5.04 -7.99 -6.45
C ILE A 71 -5.91 -6.76 -6.29
N LEU A 72 -5.78 -5.81 -7.21
CA LEU A 72 -6.69 -4.68 -7.37
C LEU A 72 -7.48 -4.87 -8.66
N VAL A 73 -8.80 -4.73 -8.62
CA VAL A 73 -9.67 -4.83 -9.79
C VAL A 73 -10.29 -3.46 -10.05
N GLU A 74 -10.08 -2.89 -11.23
CA GLU A 74 -10.65 -1.60 -11.63
C GLU A 74 -11.12 -1.64 -13.09
N PRO A 75 -12.43 -1.62 -13.36
CA PRO A 75 -12.95 -1.78 -14.72
C PRO A 75 -12.84 -0.51 -15.59
N VAL A 76 -12.71 0.69 -15.00
CA VAL A 76 -12.65 1.93 -15.78
C VAL A 76 -11.22 2.12 -16.33
N PRO A 77 -11.01 2.13 -17.66
CA PRO A 77 -9.66 2.10 -18.24
C PRO A 77 -8.72 3.20 -17.73
N ASN A 78 -9.22 4.44 -17.60
CA ASN A 78 -8.40 5.55 -17.13
C ASN A 78 -7.95 5.37 -15.68
N PHE A 79 -8.81 4.83 -14.82
CA PHE A 79 -8.49 4.59 -13.42
C PHE A 79 -7.60 3.36 -13.25
N PHE A 80 -7.84 2.32 -14.05
CA PHE A 80 -6.97 1.15 -14.13
C PHE A 80 -5.51 1.52 -14.46
N GLU A 81 -5.29 2.40 -15.45
CA GLU A 81 -3.94 2.83 -15.81
C GLU A 81 -3.28 3.65 -14.68
N LEU A 82 -4.03 4.50 -14.00
CA LEU A 82 -3.54 5.23 -12.82
C LEU A 82 -3.21 4.26 -11.68
N ALA A 83 -4.08 3.31 -11.37
CA ALA A 83 -3.84 2.30 -10.36
C ALA A 83 -2.57 1.49 -10.69
N ARG A 84 -2.38 1.06 -11.94
CA ARG A 84 -1.16 0.36 -12.36
C ARG A 84 0.12 1.18 -12.20
N GLN A 85 0.02 2.50 -12.29
CA GLN A 85 1.17 3.38 -12.11
C GLN A 85 1.57 3.48 -10.64
N TYR A 86 0.61 3.46 -9.71
CA TYR A 86 0.85 3.73 -8.29
C TYR A 86 0.91 2.49 -7.40
N ARG A 87 0.46 1.33 -7.89
CA ARG A 87 0.35 0.08 -7.14
C ARG A 87 1.38 -0.94 -7.62
N ASN A 88 1.98 -1.67 -6.69
CA ASN A 88 2.89 -2.76 -7.03
C ASN A 88 2.14 -4.10 -7.17
N CYS A 89 0.96 -4.20 -6.56
CA CYS A 89 0.09 -5.36 -6.60
C CYS A 89 -0.49 -5.57 -8.01
N ARG A 90 -1.00 -6.78 -8.25
CA ARG A 90 -1.55 -7.11 -9.57
C ARG A 90 -2.85 -6.34 -9.80
N CYS A 91 -2.83 -5.38 -10.72
CA CYS A 91 -4.04 -4.71 -11.19
C CYS A 91 -4.69 -5.51 -12.34
N LEU A 92 -6.00 -5.70 -12.26
CA LEU A 92 -6.85 -6.41 -13.22
C LEU A 92 -7.96 -5.50 -13.75
#